data_AF-A0AAV9K365-F1
#
_entry.id   AF-A0AAV9K365-F1
#
_cell.length_a   1.000
_cell.length_b   1.000
_cell.length_c   1.000
_cell.angle_alpha   90.00
_cell.angle_beta   90.00
_cell.angle_gamma   90.00
#
_symmetry.space_group_name_H-M   'P 1'
#
loop_
_entity.id
_entity.type
_entity.pdbx_description
1 polymer ?
#
loop_
_entity_poly.entity_id
_entity_poly.type
_entity_poly.pdbx_seq_one_letter_code
_entity_poly.pdbx_strand_id
1 'polypeptide(L)'
;MHIGVVGLEKLEHMAVKFAKTFGTKVTVISTSANKKQEAIERLGADSFLFSRDPEQMKAAMNTLDGIIDTVSAVHPILPLLMLMKSHGRKLVAGSCIGGMKETQEMLDFAAITPDIEVVPMDYVNSSLERLLKLDVKYRFMLDIGNTLNKK
;
A
#
# COMPACT_ATOMS: atom_id res chain seq x y z
N MET A 1 -7.37 -17.03 -2.26
CA MET A 1 -7.07 -15.90 -3.17
C MET A 1 -5.68 -15.38 -2.85
N HIS A 2 -4.88 -15.03 -3.85
CA HIS A 2 -3.51 -14.53 -3.75
C HIS A 2 -3.39 -13.21 -4.51
N ILE A 3 -3.13 -12.11 -3.79
CA ILE A 3 -3.09 -10.76 -4.34
C ILE A 3 -1.67 -10.19 -4.28
N GLY A 4 -1.24 -9.57 -5.37
CA GLY A 4 -0.05 -8.73 -5.41
C GLY A 4 -0.39 -7.28 -5.08
N VAL A 5 0.41 -6.62 -4.24
CA VAL A 5 0.34 -5.17 -4.00
C VAL A 5 1.64 -4.55 -4.50
N VAL A 6 1.58 -3.58 -5.41
CA VAL A 6 2.76 -2.93 -5.99
C VAL A 6 3.06 -1.64 -5.23
N GLY A 7 4.28 -1.53 -4.69
CA GLY A 7 4.73 -0.42 -3.85
C GLY A 7 4.54 -0.67 -2.35
N LEU A 8 4.96 0.28 -1.50
CA LEU A 8 4.80 0.19 -0.03
C LEU A 8 4.91 1.55 0.69
N GLU A 9 4.20 2.59 0.25
CA GLU A 9 4.48 3.96 0.74
C GLU A 9 3.27 4.72 1.27
N LYS A 10 2.16 4.76 0.53
CA LYS A 10 0.99 5.60 0.84
C LYS A 10 -0.28 4.77 0.96
N LEU A 11 -0.86 4.34 -0.16
CA LEU A 11 -2.11 3.57 -0.20
C LEU A 11 -1.84 2.07 -0.01
N GLU A 12 -0.65 1.64 -0.38
CA GLU A 12 -0.21 0.27 -0.45
C GLU A 12 -0.29 -0.43 0.91
N HIS A 13 0.10 0.26 1.98
CA HIS A 13 0.09 -0.33 3.32
C HIS A 13 -1.35 -0.69 3.76
N MET A 14 -2.34 0.13 3.38
CA MET A 14 -3.75 -0.18 3.64
C MET A 14 -4.23 -1.32 2.76
N ALA A 15 -3.83 -1.36 1.48
CA ALA A 15 -4.17 -2.47 0.60
C ALA A 15 -3.68 -3.82 1.15
N VAL A 16 -2.47 -3.86 1.71
CA VAL A 16 -1.94 -5.04 2.41
C VAL A 16 -2.82 -5.39 3.61
N LYS A 17 -3.08 -4.44 4.52
CA LYS A 17 -3.89 -4.69 5.74
C LYS A 17 -5.30 -5.17 5.41
N PHE A 18 -5.98 -4.54 4.43
CA PHE A 18 -7.31 -4.97 3.98
C PHE A 18 -7.27 -6.38 3.39
N ALA A 19 -6.35 -6.65 2.45
CA ALA A 19 -6.24 -7.97 1.84
C ALA A 19 -5.97 -9.07 2.88
N LYS A 20 -5.12 -8.80 3.88
CA LYS A 20 -4.90 -9.72 5.00
C LYS A 20 -6.15 -9.93 5.85
N THR A 21 -6.92 -8.88 6.12
CA THR A 21 -8.20 -8.97 6.85
C THR A 21 -9.21 -9.86 6.14
N PHE A 22 -9.22 -9.85 4.80
CA PHE A 22 -10.02 -10.77 3.98
C PHE A 22 -9.46 -12.20 3.91
N GLY A 23 -8.42 -12.55 4.69
CA GLY A 23 -7.81 -13.90 4.68
C GLY A 23 -7.06 -14.23 3.40
N THR A 24 -6.67 -13.21 2.63
CA THR A 24 -5.98 -13.39 1.34
C THR A 24 -4.47 -13.55 1.57
N LYS A 25 -3.82 -14.36 0.75
CA LYS A 25 -2.35 -14.39 0.69
C LYS A 25 -1.86 -13.12 -0.03
N VAL A 26 -0.97 -12.35 0.58
CA VAL A 26 -0.50 -11.08 0.04
C VAL A 26 0.99 -11.14 -0.30
N THR A 27 1.31 -10.79 -1.55
CA THR A 27 2.69 -10.55 -1.99
C THR A 27 2.90 -9.06 -2.21
N VAL A 28 3.87 -8.45 -1.54
CA VAL A 28 4.31 -7.09 -1.85
C VAL A 28 5.35 -7.14 -2.97
N ILE A 29 5.15 -6.34 -4.03
CA ILE A 29 6.04 -6.23 -5.18
C ILE A 29 6.67 -4.85 -5.13
N SER A 30 8.01 -4.76 -5.07
CA SER A 30 8.69 -3.48 -4.95
C SER A 30 10.04 -3.46 -5.67
N THR A 31 10.44 -2.26 -6.12
CA THR A 31 11.78 -1.96 -6.67
C THR A 31 12.82 -1.69 -5.59
N SER A 32 12.44 -1.75 -4.31
CA SER A 32 13.27 -1.41 -3.15
C SER A 32 13.39 -2.60 -2.20
N ALA A 33 14.49 -3.36 -2.29
CA ALA A 33 14.70 -4.58 -1.50
C ALA A 33 14.71 -4.35 0.02
N ASN A 34 15.14 -3.17 0.47
CA ASN A 34 15.14 -2.77 1.89
C ASN A 34 13.73 -2.70 2.50
N LYS A 35 12.67 -2.66 1.69
CA LYS A 35 11.27 -2.69 2.16
C LYS A 35 10.77 -4.08 2.52
N LYS A 36 11.55 -5.14 2.30
CA LYS A 36 11.16 -6.52 2.60
C LYS A 36 10.79 -6.72 4.07
N GLN A 37 11.66 -6.30 4.98
CA GLN A 37 11.43 -6.46 6.43
C GLN A 37 10.13 -5.77 6.86
N GLU A 38 9.95 -4.54 6.39
CA GLU A 38 8.79 -3.71 6.66
C GLU A 38 7.49 -4.34 6.11
N ALA A 39 7.52 -4.91 4.90
CA ALA A 39 6.38 -5.59 4.30
C ALA A 39 5.96 -6.84 5.10
N ILE A 40 6.92 -7.66 5.51
CA ILE A 40 6.64 -8.94 6.17
C ILE A 40 6.28 -8.73 7.65
N GLU A 41 7.12 -8.02 8.40
CA GLU A 41 7.00 -7.96 9.86
C GLU A 41 6.02 -6.89 10.33
N ARG A 42 6.04 -5.71 9.70
CA ARG A 42 5.19 -4.59 10.13
C ARG A 42 3.79 -4.65 9.51
N LEU A 43 3.71 -5.03 8.24
CA LEU A 43 2.45 -5.05 7.50
C LEU A 43 1.81 -6.44 7.38
N GLY A 44 2.55 -7.51 7.70
CA GLY A 44 2.01 -8.88 7.71
C GLY A 44 1.83 -9.47 6.31
N ALA A 45 2.56 -9.01 5.29
CA ALA A 45 2.58 -9.66 3.99
C ALA A 45 3.17 -11.07 4.09
N ASP A 46 2.64 -12.02 3.32
CA ASP A 46 3.10 -13.41 3.32
C ASP A 46 4.37 -13.61 2.48
N SER A 47 4.59 -12.72 1.53
CA SER A 47 5.72 -12.81 0.59
C SER A 47 6.12 -11.42 0.10
N PHE A 48 7.39 -11.31 -0.31
CA PHE A 48 7.94 -10.10 -0.89
C PHE A 48 8.68 -10.47 -2.18
N LEU A 49 8.45 -9.69 -3.23
CA LEU A 49 9.03 -9.88 -4.54
C LEU A 49 9.79 -8.62 -4.95
N PHE A 50 11.11 -8.75 -5.12
CA PHE A 50 11.95 -7.68 -5.64
C PHE A 50 11.85 -7.62 -7.16
N SER A 51 11.15 -6.62 -7.70
CA SER A 51 10.77 -6.59 -9.12
C SER A 51 11.93 -6.41 -10.11
N ARG A 52 13.12 -6.08 -9.61
CA ARG A 52 14.36 -5.98 -10.41
C ARG A 52 15.14 -7.29 -10.47
N ASP A 53 14.72 -8.32 -9.75
CA ASP A 53 15.32 -9.66 -9.80
C ASP A 53 14.53 -10.54 -10.79
N PRO A 54 15.13 -10.87 -11.95
CA PRO A 54 14.46 -11.68 -12.98
C PRO A 54 14.13 -13.10 -12.51
N GLU A 55 14.93 -13.70 -11.63
CA GLU A 55 14.71 -15.05 -11.14
C GLU A 55 13.50 -15.10 -10.21
N GLN A 56 13.37 -14.12 -9.31
CA GLN A 56 12.18 -13.99 -8.46
C GLN A 56 10.92 -13.72 -9.29
N MET A 57 11.00 -12.83 -10.29
CA MET A 57 9.87 -12.54 -11.18
C MET A 57 9.44 -13.79 -11.96
N LYS A 58 10.40 -14.55 -12.48
CA LYS A 58 10.14 -15.79 -13.22
C LYS A 58 9.52 -16.88 -12.33
N ALA A 59 10.03 -17.05 -11.11
CA ALA A 59 9.49 -18.03 -10.16
C ALA A 59 8.05 -17.73 -9.72
N ALA A 60 7.64 -16.46 -9.78
CA ALA A 60 6.31 -16.01 -9.39
C ALA A 60 5.33 -15.87 -10.56
N MET A 61 5.72 -16.28 -11.78
CA MET A 61 4.82 -16.23 -12.95
C MET A 61 3.56 -17.07 -12.73
N ASN A 62 2.41 -16.57 -13.17
CA ASN A 62 1.11 -17.23 -13.04
C ASN A 62 0.74 -17.65 -11.60
N THR A 63 1.14 -16.88 -10.58
CA THR A 63 0.83 -17.21 -9.17
C THR A 63 -0.27 -16.33 -8.56
N LEU A 64 -0.46 -15.11 -9.09
CA LEU A 64 -1.37 -14.12 -8.52
C LEU A 64 -2.76 -14.20 -9.16
N ASP A 65 -3.80 -14.15 -8.35
CA ASP A 65 -5.20 -14.05 -8.79
C ASP A 65 -5.57 -12.60 -9.17
N GLY A 66 -4.82 -11.63 -8.63
CA GLY A 66 -4.95 -10.23 -9.02
C GLY A 66 -3.83 -9.36 -8.47
N ILE A 67 -3.74 -8.14 -9.00
CA ILE A 67 -2.74 -7.15 -8.60
C ILE A 67 -3.42 -5.81 -8.33
N ILE A 68 -3.11 -5.22 -7.17
CA ILE A 68 -3.45 -3.86 -6.80
C ILE A 68 -2.20 -3.00 -7.03
N ASP A 69 -2.26 -2.17 -8.05
CA ASP A 69 -1.16 -1.30 -8.47
C ASP A 69 -1.51 0.15 -8.13
N THR A 70 -0.85 0.71 -7.12
CA THR A 70 -1.06 2.09 -6.64
C THR A 70 0.16 2.98 -6.82
N VAL A 71 1.17 2.52 -7.56
CA VAL A 71 2.37 3.29 -7.84
C VAL A 71 2.01 4.49 -8.72
N SER A 72 2.17 5.69 -8.17
CA SER A 72 1.88 6.96 -8.86
C SER A 72 3.02 7.44 -9.76
N ALA A 73 3.76 6.51 -10.35
CA ALA A 73 4.90 6.76 -11.23
C ALA A 73 4.91 5.79 -12.42
N VAL A 74 5.49 6.22 -13.53
CA VAL A 74 5.62 5.38 -14.73
C VAL A 74 6.51 4.18 -14.43
N HIS A 75 5.98 2.99 -14.63
CA HIS A 75 6.71 1.74 -14.41
C HIS A 75 6.20 0.66 -15.40
N PRO A 76 7.01 -0.37 -15.71
CA PRO A 76 6.65 -1.37 -16.71
C PRO A 76 5.52 -2.28 -16.22
N ILE A 77 4.45 -2.36 -17.00
CA ILE A 77 3.24 -3.14 -16.66
C ILE A 77 3.37 -4.62 -17.07
N LEU A 78 4.07 -4.90 -18.19
CA LEU A 78 4.20 -6.26 -18.74
C LEU A 78 4.72 -7.28 -17.71
N PRO A 79 5.78 -6.99 -16.92
CA PRO A 79 6.26 -7.94 -15.92
C PRO A 79 5.21 -8.26 -14.85
N LEU A 80 4.36 -7.30 -14.49
CA LEU A 80 3.26 -7.52 -13.54
C LEU A 80 2.17 -8.42 -14.13
N LEU A 81 1.85 -8.26 -15.42
CA LEU A 81 0.86 -9.10 -16.08
C LEU A 81 1.30 -10.57 -16.12
N MET A 82 2.59 -10.84 -16.30
CA MET A 82 3.16 -12.20 -16.29
C MET A 82 3.05 -12.90 -14.93
N LEU A 83 2.91 -12.16 -13.83
CA LEU A 83 2.70 -12.73 -12.50
C LEU A 83 1.26 -13.24 -12.29
N MET A 84 0.32 -12.81 -13.12
CA MET A 84 -1.10 -13.15 -12.97
C MET A 84 -1.43 -14.49 -13.63
N LYS A 85 -2.32 -15.26 -13.01
CA LYS A 85 -2.90 -16.48 -13.60
C LYS A 85 -3.77 -16.16 -14.83
N SER A 86 -4.13 -17.20 -15.59
CA SER A 86 -5.23 -17.11 -16.55
C SER A 86 -6.50 -16.63 -15.84
N HIS A 87 -7.16 -15.62 -16.40
CA HIS A 87 -8.28 -14.87 -15.79
C HIS A 87 -7.95 -14.03 -14.55
N GLY A 88 -6.67 -13.80 -14.25
CA GLY A 88 -6.26 -12.87 -13.20
C GLY A 88 -6.70 -11.43 -13.51
N ARG A 89 -7.05 -10.67 -12.47
CA ARG A 89 -7.54 -9.28 -12.61
C ARG A 89 -6.46 -8.29 -12.17
N LYS A 90 -6.04 -7.39 -13.07
CA LYS A 90 -5.22 -6.23 -12.70
C LYS A 90 -6.14 -5.05 -12.39
N LEU A 91 -6.04 -4.52 -11.17
CA LEU A 91 -6.64 -3.25 -10.78
C LEU A 91 -5.53 -2.20 -10.71
N VAL A 92 -5.60 -1.22 -11.61
CA VAL A 92 -4.79 0.00 -11.50
C VAL A 92 -5.63 1.01 -10.73
N ALA A 93 -5.20 1.34 -9.52
CA ALA A 93 -5.93 2.25 -8.65
C ALA A 93 -5.08 3.50 -8.38
N GLY A 94 -5.56 4.65 -8.85
CA GLY A 94 -5.07 5.96 -8.43
C GLY A 94 -5.87 6.51 -7.26
N SER A 95 -5.82 7.82 -7.04
CA SER A 95 -6.70 8.51 -6.08
C SER A 95 -8.13 8.62 -6.60
N CYS A 96 -8.80 7.48 -6.79
CA CYS A 96 -10.24 7.41 -7.06
C CYS A 96 -10.95 7.08 -5.75
N ILE A 97 -11.87 7.93 -5.31
CA ILE A 97 -12.67 7.69 -4.11
C ILE A 97 -13.86 6.77 -4.45
N GLY A 98 -14.26 5.93 -3.48
CA GLY A 98 -15.46 5.11 -3.58
C GLY A 98 -16.75 5.90 -3.31
N GLY A 99 -17.90 5.24 -3.47
CA GLY A 99 -19.19 5.84 -3.12
C GLY A 99 -19.35 6.04 -1.60
N MET A 100 -20.28 6.92 -1.19
CA MET A 100 -20.58 7.13 0.24
C MET A 100 -21.01 5.84 0.94
N LYS A 101 -21.85 5.03 0.29
CA LYS A 101 -22.30 3.74 0.81
C LYS A 101 -21.15 2.76 1.01
N GLU A 102 -20.31 2.60 -0.01
CA GLU A 102 -19.12 1.73 0.06
C GLU A 102 -18.13 2.21 1.12
N THR A 103 -17.99 3.52 1.29
CA THR A 103 -17.13 4.11 2.32
C THR A 103 -17.68 3.78 3.72
N GLN A 104 -18.99 3.88 3.93
CA GLN A 104 -19.59 3.51 5.21
C GLN A 104 -19.42 2.00 5.48
N GLU A 105 -19.69 1.15 4.49
CA GLU A 105 -19.48 -0.29 4.61
C GLU A 105 -18.01 -0.62 4.90
N MET A 106 -17.08 0.10 4.27
CA MET A 106 -15.65 -0.01 4.54
C MET A 106 -15.33 0.42 5.98
N LEU A 107 -15.91 1.50 6.51
CA LEU A 107 -15.71 1.94 7.89
C LEU A 107 -16.27 0.92 8.89
N ASP A 108 -17.48 0.40 8.64
CA ASP A 108 -18.13 -0.60 9.49
C ASP A 108 -17.36 -1.93 9.48
N PHE A 109 -16.77 -2.27 8.34
CA PHE A 109 -15.87 -3.41 8.19
C PHE A 109 -14.48 -3.16 8.82
N ALA A 110 -14.01 -1.92 8.80
CA ALA A 110 -12.64 -1.57 9.18
C ALA A 110 -12.46 -1.66 10.71
N ALA A 111 -12.05 -2.83 11.16
CA ALA A 111 -11.34 -3.00 12.44
C ALA A 111 -9.83 -2.66 12.32
N ILE A 112 -9.39 -2.18 11.14
CA ILE A 112 -7.99 -1.90 10.84
C ILE A 112 -7.72 -0.39 10.75
N THR A 113 -6.61 0.04 11.34
CA THR A 113 -6.18 1.43 11.34
C THR A 113 -4.95 1.65 10.45
N PRO A 114 -4.82 2.81 9.81
CA PRO A 114 -3.58 3.20 9.15
C PRO A 114 -2.46 3.41 10.17
N ASP A 115 -1.21 3.16 9.77
CA ASP A 115 -0.08 3.58 10.58
C ASP A 115 0.15 5.08 10.36
N ILE A 116 -0.02 5.84 11.44
CA ILE A 116 0.03 7.30 11.40
C ILE A 116 1.17 7.84 12.24
N GLU A 117 1.71 8.98 11.79
CA GLU A 117 2.53 9.87 12.60
C GLU A 117 1.68 11.11 12.91
N VAL A 118 1.30 11.28 14.18
CA VAL A 118 0.50 12.43 14.61
C VAL A 118 1.42 13.64 14.77
N VAL A 119 1.09 14.74 14.10
CA VAL A 119 1.89 15.97 14.13
C VAL A 119 1.02 17.19 14.49
N PRO A 120 1.58 18.19 15.17
CA PRO A 120 0.88 19.43 15.49
C PRO A 120 0.70 20.32 14.26
N MET A 121 -0.24 21.27 14.34
CA MET A 121 -0.59 22.17 13.22
C MET A 121 0.58 23.08 12.80
N ASP A 122 1.41 23.52 13.73
CA ASP A 122 2.60 24.35 13.46
C ASP A 122 3.68 23.60 12.66
N TYR A 123 3.68 22.26 12.71
CA TYR A 123 4.61 21.39 12.00
C TYR A 123 4.14 21.01 10.58
N VAL A 124 2.98 21.50 10.12
CA VAL A 124 2.39 21.09 8.84
C VAL A 124 3.34 21.28 7.66
N ASN A 125 4.05 22.40 7.58
CA ASN A 125 4.98 22.68 6.48
C ASN A 125 6.16 21.70 6.45
N SER A 126 6.74 21.41 7.61
CA SER A 126 7.81 20.41 7.74
C SER A 126 7.32 19.00 7.39
N SER A 127 6.07 18.66 7.76
CA SER A 127 5.47 17.38 7.37
C SER A 127 5.26 17.26 5.85
N LEU A 128 4.95 18.35 5.15
CA LEU A 128 4.84 18.37 3.69
C LEU A 128 6.19 18.12 3.01
N GLU A 129 7.28 18.72 3.50
CA GLU A 129 8.62 18.47 2.98
C GLU A 129 9.05 17.00 3.17
N ARG A 130 8.75 16.43 4.33
CA ARG A 130 9.00 15.01 4.61
C ARG A 130 8.15 14.10 3.72
N LEU A 131 6.88 14.45 3.51
CA LEU A 131 5.98 13.70 2.64
C LEU A 131 6.48 13.65 1.18
N LEU A 132 7.03 14.76 0.67
CA LEU A 132 7.64 14.82 -0.66
C LEU A 132 8.89 13.93 -0.78
N LYS A 133 9.65 13.79 0.31
CA LYS A 133 10.83 12.92 0.41
C LYS A 133 10.48 11.46 0.76
N LEU A 134 9.19 11.13 0.86
CA LEU A 134 8.70 9.80 1.27
C LEU A 134 9.21 9.39 2.67
N ASP A 135 9.46 10.38 3.53
CA ASP A 135 9.97 10.22 4.90
C ASP A 135 8.83 10.14 5.93
N VAL A 136 7.97 9.13 5.76
CA VAL A 136 6.88 8.82 6.69
C VAL A 136 6.50 7.34 6.57
N LYS A 137 6.05 6.73 7.66
CA LYS A 137 5.55 5.35 7.68
C LYS A 137 4.19 5.29 8.39
N TYR A 138 3.06 5.56 7.71
CA TYR A 138 2.90 5.83 6.28
C TYR A 138 2.05 7.07 5.97
N ARG A 139 1.41 7.65 6.98
CA ARG A 139 0.53 8.81 6.86
C ARG A 139 0.82 9.80 7.98
N PHE A 140 0.74 11.09 7.67
CA PHE A 140 0.65 12.12 8.73
C PHE A 140 -0.82 12.30 9.12
N MET A 141 -1.06 12.53 10.42
CA MET A 141 -2.35 12.96 10.95
C MET A 141 -2.15 14.25 11.74
N LEU A 142 -2.86 15.32 11.35
CA LEU A 142 -2.80 16.57 12.09
C LEU A 142 -3.66 16.49 13.35
N ASP A 143 -3.08 16.78 14.51
CA ASP A 143 -3.81 16.90 15.77
C ASP A 143 -4.45 18.30 15.89
N ILE A 144 -5.50 18.52 15.09
CA ILE A 144 -6.18 19.82 15.04
C ILE A 144 -6.78 20.18 16.39
N GLY A 145 -7.44 19.22 17.06
CA GLY A 145 -8.18 19.44 18.30
C GLY A 145 -7.31 20.02 19.41
N ASN A 146 -6.05 19.56 19.51
CA ASN A 146 -5.16 20.01 20.58
C ASN A 146 -4.21 21.13 20.18
N THR A 147 -4.03 21.42 18.88
CA THR A 147 -2.89 22.25 18.44
C THR A 147 -3.25 23.48 17.61
N LEU A 148 -4.47 23.58 17.07
CA LEU A 148 -4.85 24.70 16.21
C LEU A 148 -4.96 26.04 16.97
N ASN A 149 -5.37 26.01 18.24
CA ASN A 149 -5.70 27.21 19.03
C ASN A 149 -4.85 27.36 20.31
N LYS A 150 -3.66 26.77 20.36
CA LYS A 150 -2.72 27.05 21.46
C LYS A 150 -2.29 28.52 21.35
N LYS A 151 -2.98 29.37 22.12
CA LYS A 151 -2.53 30.72 22.45
C LYS A 151 -1.23 30.66 23.24
#